data_AF-A0A1S2MAB8-F1
#
_entry.id   AF-A0A1S2MAB8-F1
#
_cell.length_a   1.000
_cell.length_b   1.000
_cell.length_c   1.000
_cell.angle_alpha   90.00
_cell.angle_beta   90.00
_cell.angle_gamma   90.00
#
_symmetry.space_group_name_H-M   'P 1'
#
loop_
_entity.id
_entity.type
_entity.pdbx_description
1 polymer ?
#
loop_
_entity_poly.entity_id
_entity_poly.type
_entity_poly.pdbx_seq_one_letter_code
_entity_poly.pdbx_strand_id
1 'polypeptide(L)'
;MEPNLNTNEPQIKLSTKEKLKLEREMKHQIITFALMIFFTALAFLAVGSDLIPSSFAIPFILILAVVQVILQLYYFMHLNQKGHEWPNAFMLSGIVIVIPMIAALMLLLGVVKY
;
A
#
# COMPACT_ATOMS: atom_id res chain seq x y z
N MET A 1 38.33 -17.21 41.86
CA MET A 1 37.99 -16.07 40.99
C MET A 1 36.90 -16.55 40.05
N GLU A 2 35.65 -16.40 40.47
CA GLU A 2 34.48 -16.70 39.64
C GLU A 2 34.21 -15.49 38.75
N PRO A 3 33.92 -15.67 37.44
CA PRO A 3 33.58 -14.55 36.57
C PRO A 3 32.19 -14.05 36.92
N ASN A 4 32.14 -12.87 37.53
CA ASN A 4 30.93 -12.10 37.76
C ASN A 4 30.40 -11.56 36.41
N LEU A 5 29.51 -12.33 35.78
CA LEU A 5 28.69 -11.84 34.67
C LEU A 5 27.62 -10.87 35.21
N ASN A 6 28.06 -9.67 35.55
CA ASN A 6 27.20 -8.49 35.61
C ASN A 6 26.86 -8.11 34.17
N THR A 7 25.83 -8.75 33.65
CA THR A 7 25.21 -8.39 32.38
C THR A 7 23.94 -7.61 32.70
N ASN A 8 24.10 -6.34 33.09
CA ASN A 8 23.04 -5.32 33.02
C ASN A 8 22.73 -4.95 31.56
N GLU A 9 22.60 -5.95 30.68
CA GLU A 9 21.98 -5.73 29.39
C GLU A 9 20.47 -5.80 29.61
N PRO A 10 19.69 -4.80 29.15
CA PRO A 10 18.25 -4.91 29.14
C PRO A 10 17.93 -6.04 28.14
N GLN A 11 17.81 -7.26 28.67
CA GLN A 11 17.32 -8.39 27.91
C GLN A 11 15.91 -8.02 27.49
N ILE A 12 15.76 -7.50 26.26
CA ILE A 12 14.48 -7.38 25.58
C ILE A 12 14.02 -8.82 25.32
N LYS A 13 13.55 -9.47 26.39
CA LYS A 13 12.81 -10.72 26.34
C LYS A 13 11.46 -10.34 25.79
N LEU A 14 11.42 -10.07 24.49
CA LEU A 14 10.20 -9.89 23.71
C LEU A 14 9.33 -11.09 24.08
N SER A 15 8.28 -10.82 24.88
CA SER A 15 7.48 -11.85 25.52
C SER A 15 7.00 -12.77 24.41
N THR A 16 6.99 -14.09 24.60
CA THR A 16 6.59 -15.04 23.54
C THR A 16 5.27 -14.64 22.85
N LYS A 17 4.40 -13.92 23.57
CA LYS A 17 3.16 -13.32 23.09
C LYS A 17 3.34 -12.16 22.10
N GLU A 18 4.36 -11.32 22.28
CA GLU A 18 4.71 -10.22 21.37
C GLU A 18 5.33 -10.76 20.08
N LYS A 19 6.20 -11.78 20.16
CA LYS A 19 6.75 -12.46 18.97
C LYS A 19 5.64 -13.05 18.09
N LEU A 20 4.67 -13.72 18.72
CA LEU A 20 3.48 -14.30 18.07
C LEU A 20 2.52 -13.27 17.45
N LYS A 21 2.54 -12.02 17.93
CA LYS A 21 1.75 -10.92 17.33
C LYS A 21 2.46 -10.35 16.11
N LEU A 22 3.75 -10.08 16.22
CA LEU A 22 4.59 -9.63 15.10
C LEU A 22 4.56 -10.61 13.93
N GLU A 23 4.65 -11.92 14.19
CA GLU A 23 4.57 -12.92 13.13
C GLU A 23 3.20 -12.93 12.40
N ARG A 24 2.10 -12.64 13.10
CA ARG A 24 0.77 -12.57 12.49
C ARG A 24 0.60 -11.32 11.63
N GLU A 25 1.16 -10.21 12.08
CA GLU A 25 1.18 -8.93 11.37
C GLU A 25 2.04 -9.03 10.10
N MET A 26 3.23 -9.64 10.21
CA MET A 26 4.11 -9.93 9.08
C MET A 26 3.44 -10.85 8.04
N LYS A 27 2.71 -11.87 8.49
CA LYS A 27 1.99 -12.78 7.57
C LYS A 27 0.91 -12.05 6.77
N HIS A 28 0.11 -11.20 7.41
CA HIS A 28 -0.84 -10.36 6.67
C HIS A 28 -0.09 -9.47 5.67
N GLN A 29 1.07 -8.92 6.05
CA GLN A 29 1.82 -8.00 5.20
C GLN A 29 2.35 -8.68 3.95
N ILE A 30 2.85 -9.90 4.10
CA ILE A 30 3.31 -10.72 3.00
C ILE A 30 2.13 -11.14 2.10
N ILE A 31 0.98 -11.49 2.67
CA ILE A 31 -0.22 -11.88 1.90
C ILE A 31 -0.68 -10.72 1.01
N THR A 32 -0.78 -9.51 1.56
CA THR A 32 -1.25 -8.37 0.77
C THR A 32 -0.20 -7.88 -0.22
N PHE A 33 1.08 -7.94 0.14
CA PHE A 33 2.16 -7.67 -0.80
C PHE A 33 2.13 -8.63 -2.01
N ALA A 34 1.93 -9.92 -1.76
CA ALA A 34 1.76 -10.91 -2.82
C ALA A 34 0.49 -10.63 -3.66
N LEU A 35 -0.60 -10.22 -3.02
CA LEU A 35 -1.86 -9.86 -3.68
C LEU A 35 -1.69 -8.63 -4.59
N MET A 36 -0.93 -7.61 -4.18
CA MET A 36 -0.60 -6.46 -5.05
C MET A 36 0.16 -6.89 -6.30
N ILE A 37 1.21 -7.69 -6.14
CA ILE A 37 2.01 -8.20 -7.26
C ILE A 37 1.12 -9.04 -8.20
N PHE A 38 0.20 -9.83 -7.65
CA PHE A 38 -0.74 -10.61 -8.44
C PHE A 38 -1.65 -9.74 -9.31
N PHE A 39 -2.27 -8.70 -8.73
CA PHE A 39 -3.15 -7.79 -9.48
C PHE A 39 -2.39 -6.94 -10.50
N THR A 40 -1.17 -6.51 -10.21
CA THR A 40 -0.35 -5.76 -11.18
C THR A 40 0.07 -6.66 -12.34
N ALA A 41 0.50 -7.90 -12.07
CA ALA A 41 0.78 -8.89 -13.10
C ALA A 41 -0.47 -9.15 -13.96
N LEU A 42 -1.65 -9.26 -13.36
CA LEU A 42 -2.91 -9.43 -14.09
C LEU A 42 -3.21 -8.24 -15.02
N ALA A 43 -2.97 -7.01 -14.58
CA ALA A 43 -3.12 -5.82 -15.41
C ALA A 43 -2.13 -5.81 -16.59
N PHE A 44 -0.86 -6.18 -16.36
CA PHE A 44 0.13 -6.28 -17.42
C PHE A 44 -0.21 -7.38 -18.43
N LEU A 45 -0.69 -8.53 -17.97
CA LEU A 45 -1.13 -9.61 -18.85
C LEU A 45 -2.34 -9.19 -19.68
N ALA A 46 -3.31 -8.49 -19.09
CA ALA A 46 -4.49 -8.00 -19.80
C ALA A 46 -4.16 -6.97 -20.90
N VAL A 47 -3.09 -6.18 -20.74
CA VAL A 47 -2.61 -5.22 -21.75
C VAL A 47 -1.68 -5.85 -22.76
N GLY A 48 -0.77 -6.72 -22.28
CA GLY A 48 0.27 -7.33 -23.10
C GLY A 48 -0.24 -8.48 -23.96
N SER A 49 -1.38 -9.08 -23.60
CA SER A 49 -2.08 -9.96 -24.53
C SER A 49 -2.81 -9.09 -25.57
N ASP A 50 -2.35 -9.15 -26.83
CA ASP A 50 -3.05 -8.56 -28.00
C ASP A 50 -4.47 -9.14 -28.24
N LEU A 51 -4.94 -10.00 -27.33
CA LEU A 51 -6.27 -10.61 -27.31
C LEU A 51 -7.39 -9.60 -27.00
N ILE A 52 -7.08 -8.44 -26.44
CA ILE A 52 -8.07 -7.43 -26.04
C ILE A 52 -7.84 -6.12 -26.81
N PRO A 53 -8.84 -5.58 -27.51
CA PRO A 53 -8.74 -4.28 -28.16
C PRO A 53 -8.35 -3.19 -27.16
N SER A 54 -7.42 -2.31 -27.52
CA SER A 54 -6.94 -1.22 -26.65
C SER A 54 -8.08 -0.35 -26.10
N SER A 55 -9.16 -0.21 -26.86
CA SER A 55 -10.38 0.51 -26.46
C SER A 55 -11.07 -0.10 -25.23
N PHE A 56 -10.96 -1.40 -25.01
CA PHE A 56 -11.49 -2.09 -23.83
C PHE A 56 -10.43 -2.24 -22.73
N ALA A 57 -9.16 -2.43 -23.10
CA ALA A 57 -8.07 -2.57 -22.15
C ALA A 57 -7.90 -1.29 -21.29
N ILE A 58 -7.91 -0.10 -21.90
CA ILE A 58 -7.71 1.19 -21.22
C ILE A 58 -8.65 1.39 -20.01
N PRO A 59 -10.00 1.34 -20.17
CA PRO A 59 -10.91 1.50 -19.04
C PRO A 59 -10.79 0.36 -18.01
N PHE A 60 -10.49 -0.86 -18.45
CA PHE A 60 -10.31 -2.01 -17.56
C PHE A 60 -9.11 -1.83 -16.61
N ILE A 61 -7.97 -1.37 -17.14
CA ILE A 61 -6.76 -1.13 -16.33
C ILE A 61 -6.98 0.06 -15.39
N LEU A 62 -7.70 1.10 -15.81
CA LEU A 62 -8.00 2.24 -14.94
C LEU A 62 -8.81 1.81 -13.71
N ILE A 63 -9.80 0.93 -13.88
CA ILE A 63 -10.55 0.36 -12.75
C ILE A 63 -9.61 -0.45 -11.84
N LEU A 64 -8.77 -1.31 -12.42
CA LEU A 64 -7.75 -2.06 -11.68
C LEU A 64 -6.77 -1.15 -10.93
N ALA A 65 -6.37 -0.02 -11.53
CA ALA A 65 -5.47 0.95 -10.93
C ALA A 65 -6.11 1.66 -9.72
N VAL A 66 -7.41 2.00 -9.80
CA VAL A 66 -8.15 2.53 -8.65
C VAL A 66 -8.23 1.50 -7.53
N VAL A 67 -8.54 0.23 -7.86
CA VAL A 67 -8.54 -0.88 -6.88
C VAL A 67 -7.14 -1.05 -6.26
N GLN A 68 -6.07 -0.93 -7.04
CA GLN A 68 -4.70 -0.95 -6.54
C GLN A 68 -4.44 0.17 -5.54
N VAL A 69 -4.83 1.41 -5.82
CA VAL A 69 -4.66 2.54 -4.89
C VAL A 69 -5.44 2.32 -3.59
N ILE A 70 -6.66 1.77 -3.66
CA ILE A 70 -7.46 1.46 -2.46
C ILE A 70 -6.80 0.35 -1.64
N LEU A 71 -6.35 -0.73 -2.27
CA LEU A 71 -5.66 -1.83 -1.57
C LEU A 71 -4.33 -1.35 -0.97
N GLN A 72 -3.61 -0.48 -1.68
CA GLN A 72 -2.41 0.18 -1.17
C GLN A 72 -2.73 1.02 0.06
N LEU A 73 -3.76 1.86 0.00
CA LEU A 73 -4.16 2.70 1.12
C LEU A 73 -4.68 1.87 2.31
N TYR A 74 -5.57 0.90 2.09
CA TYR A 74 -6.13 0.04 3.14
C TYR A 74 -5.03 -0.72 3.88
N TYR A 75 -4.03 -1.21 3.14
CA TYR A 75 -2.97 -2.02 3.71
C TYR A 75 -1.87 -1.20 4.38
N PHE A 76 -1.49 -0.07 3.79
CA PHE A 76 -0.57 0.89 4.43
C PHE A 76 -1.19 1.49 5.70
N MET A 77 -2.53 1.58 5.75
CA MET A 77 -3.30 2.07 6.90
C MET A 77 -3.55 1.01 7.97
N HIS A 78 -3.26 -0.28 7.73
CA HIS A 78 -3.46 -1.36 8.70
C HIS A 78 -2.18 -1.77 9.45
N LEU A 79 -1.34 -0.80 9.81
CA LEU A 79 -0.35 -0.98 10.87
C LEU A 79 -1.05 -0.83 12.23
N ASN A 80 -1.67 -1.93 12.64
CA ASN A 80 -1.63 -2.43 14.01
C ASN A 80 -1.85 -1.41 15.15
N GLN A 81 -3.09 -1.40 15.67
CA GLN A 81 -3.46 -1.04 17.05
C GLN A 81 -3.40 0.44 17.49
N LYS A 82 -4.59 0.90 17.95
CA LYS A 82 -4.85 1.98 18.93
C LYS A 82 -4.31 3.38 18.60
N GLY A 83 -5.12 4.20 17.93
CA GLY A 83 -4.97 5.66 17.91
C GLY A 83 -5.49 6.28 16.62
N HIS A 84 -6.70 6.84 16.66
CA HIS A 84 -7.58 7.12 15.52
C HIS A 84 -7.22 8.28 14.55
N GLU A 85 -5.97 8.69 14.37
CA GLU A 85 -5.68 9.93 13.61
C GLU A 85 -4.86 9.77 12.32
N TRP A 86 -3.95 8.80 12.26
CA TRP A 86 -3.10 8.57 11.08
C TRP A 86 -3.86 8.20 9.80
N PRO A 87 -4.87 7.33 9.86
CA PRO A 87 -5.74 7.03 8.73
C PRO A 87 -6.37 8.29 8.10
N ASN A 88 -6.92 9.14 8.95
CA ASN A 88 -7.67 10.32 8.52
C ASN A 88 -6.75 11.40 7.92
N ALA A 89 -5.55 11.57 8.51
CA ALA A 89 -4.54 12.49 7.99
C ALA A 89 -4.06 12.10 6.58
N PHE A 90 -3.89 10.79 6.31
CA PHE A 90 -3.47 10.32 4.99
C PHE A 90 -4.58 10.41 3.94
N MET A 91 -5.84 10.18 4.33
CA MET A 91 -6.99 10.40 3.45
C MET A 91 -7.12 11.89 3.08
N LEU A 92 -6.92 12.78 4.05
CA LEU A 92 -6.94 14.23 3.84
C LEU A 92 -5.79 14.70 2.94
N SER A 93 -4.57 14.19 3.14
CA SER A 93 -3.42 14.52 2.27
C SER A 93 -3.63 14.02 0.84
N GLY A 94 -4.22 12.84 0.66
CA GLY A 94 -4.60 12.31 -0.65
C GLY A 94 -5.56 13.25 -1.39
N ILE A 95 -6.60 13.75 -0.71
CA ILE A 95 -7.56 14.71 -1.29
C ILE A 95 -6.86 16.02 -1.66
N VAL A 96 -6.00 16.55 -0.80
CA VAL A 96 -5.24 17.79 -1.03
C VAL A 96 -4.30 17.68 -2.22
N ILE A 97 -3.76 16.48 -2.52
CA ILE A 97 -2.87 16.26 -3.67
C ILE A 97 -3.66 16.00 -4.95
N VAL A 98 -4.74 15.21 -4.88
CA VAL A 98 -5.53 14.82 -6.06
C VAL A 98 -6.27 16.02 -6.69
N ILE A 99 -6.79 16.94 -5.88
CA ILE A 99 -7.51 18.13 -6.38
C ILE A 99 -6.64 18.99 -7.31
N PRO A 100 -5.45 19.49 -6.89
CA PRO A 100 -4.59 20.26 -7.77
C PRO A 100 -4.02 19.42 -8.90
N MET A 101 -3.81 18.11 -8.72
CA MET A 101 -3.35 17.22 -9.79
C MET A 101 -4.37 17.14 -10.94
N ILE A 102 -5.66 16.95 -10.63
CA ILE A 102 -6.73 16.92 -11.64
C ILE A 102 -6.90 18.31 -12.27
N ALA A 103 -6.85 19.38 -11.46
CA ALA A 103 -6.93 20.76 -11.98
C ALA A 103 -5.79 21.07 -12.95
N ALA A 104 -4.56 20.67 -12.62
CA ALA A 104 -3.39 20.81 -13.49
C ALA A 104 -3.52 19.96 -14.77
N LEU A 105 -4.02 18.72 -14.67
CA LEU A 105 -4.26 17.86 -15.83
C LEU A 105 -5.32 18.43 -16.76
N MET A 106 -6.45 18.90 -16.21
CA MET A 106 -7.49 19.58 -17.00
C MET A 106 -6.97 20.86 -17.65
N LEU A 107 -6.19 21.67 -16.93
CA LEU A 107 -5.62 22.90 -17.46
C LEU A 107 -4.60 22.60 -18.57
N LEU A 108 -3.74 21.60 -18.39
CA LEU A 108 -2.74 21.20 -19.39
C LEU A 108 -3.39 20.58 -20.64
N LEU A 109 -4.36 19.67 -20.48
CA LEU A 109 -5.09 19.11 -21.62
C LEU A 109 -5.99 20.14 -22.30
N GLY A 110 -6.55 21.08 -21.55
CA GLY A 110 -7.35 22.19 -22.08
C GLY A 110 -6.52 23.21 -22.86
N VAL A 111 -5.28 23.48 -22.42
CA VAL A 111 -4.29 24.30 -23.13
C VAL A 111 -3.76 23.59 -24.38
N VAL A 112 -3.59 22.26 -24.33
CA VAL A 112 -3.07 21.48 -25.47
C VAL A 112 -4.14 21.20 -26.54
N LYS A 113 -5.43 21.31 -26.19
CA LYS A 113 -6.55 21.05 -27.12
C LYS A 113 -7.01 22.28 -27.92
N TYR A 114 -6.23 23.37 -27.92
CA TYR A 114 -6.42 24.53 -28.80
C TYR A 114 -5.11 24.88 -29.52
#